data_AF-A0A1S3DKL7-F1
#
_entry.id   AF-A0A1S3DKL7-F1
#
_cell.length_a   1.000
_cell.length_b   1.000
_cell.length_c   1.000
_cell.angle_alpha   90.00
_cell.angle_beta   90.00
_cell.angle_gamma   90.00
#
_symmetry.space_group_name_H-M   'P 1'
#
loop_
_entity.id
_entity.type
_entity.pdbx_description
1 polymer ?
#
loop_
_entity_poly.entity_id
_entity_poly.type
_entity_poly.pdbx_seq_one_letter_code
_entity_poly.pdbx_strand_id
1 'polypeptide(L)'
;MDGEHRIILNVGGIRYETYKATLKKIPATRLSRLTEALANYDPILNEYFFDRHPGVFAQILNYYRTGKLHYPTNVCGPLFEEELEFWGLDSNQVEPCCWSTYSIHRDTQTTLAILDKLDIDAEKPTEEEIARMFGYEDAYLEDSLNAWQRLKPKVWSLFDEPYSSLGAKVRIFVSTLLFSSEVFHPYLYIFIYYK
;
A
#
# COMPACT_ATOMS: atom_id res chain seq x y z
N MET A 1 -2.25 -49.04 8.31
CA MET A 1 -2.97 -48.21 9.29
C MET A 1 -2.26 -46.87 9.41
N ASP A 2 -2.34 -46.04 8.37
CA ASP A 2 -1.62 -44.76 8.28
C ASP A 2 -2.58 -43.55 8.32
N GLY A 3 -3.89 -43.83 8.34
CA GLY A 3 -4.96 -42.82 8.34
C GLY A 3 -5.29 -42.23 9.71
N GLU A 4 -5.07 -42.96 10.81
CA GLU A 4 -5.35 -42.45 12.18
C GLU A 4 -4.46 -41.27 12.60
N HIS A 5 -3.31 -41.11 11.94
CA HIS A 5 -2.37 -40.03 12.21
C HIS A 5 -2.59 -38.79 11.34
N ARG A 6 -3.46 -38.88 10.34
CA ARG A 6 -3.76 -37.77 9.43
C ARG A 6 -4.90 -36.92 9.97
N ILE A 7 -4.91 -35.66 9.55
CA ILE A 7 -5.89 -34.66 9.92
C ILE A 7 -6.26 -33.87 8.67
N ILE A 8 -7.55 -33.58 8.52
CA ILE A 8 -8.09 -32.77 7.43
C ILE A 8 -8.41 -31.39 7.97
N LEU A 9 -7.88 -30.36 7.30
CA LEU A 9 -8.11 -28.95 7.59
C LEU A 9 -8.82 -28.37 6.36
N ASN A 10 -10.08 -28.03 6.49
CA ASN A 10 -10.87 -27.36 5.47
C ASN A 10 -10.79 -25.84 5.69
N VAL A 11 -10.05 -25.15 4.83
CA VAL A 11 -9.78 -23.71 4.95
C VAL A 11 -10.39 -23.01 3.75
N GLY A 12 -11.41 -22.16 3.98
CA GLY A 12 -12.13 -21.45 2.92
C GLY A 12 -12.77 -22.38 1.87
N GLY A 13 -13.11 -23.62 2.26
CA GLY A 13 -13.65 -24.64 1.36
C GLY A 13 -12.59 -25.56 0.72
N ILE A 14 -11.29 -25.26 0.87
CA ILE A 14 -10.20 -26.09 0.36
C ILE A 14 -9.70 -27.04 1.44
N ARG A 15 -9.70 -28.35 1.13
CA ARG A 15 -9.22 -29.39 2.06
C ARG A 15 -7.72 -29.58 1.95
N TYR A 16 -7.04 -29.46 3.09
CA TYR A 16 -5.64 -29.75 3.27
C TYR A 16 -5.48 -30.97 4.17
N GLU A 17 -4.70 -31.94 3.72
CA GLU A 17 -4.38 -33.14 4.49
C GLU A 17 -2.94 -33.08 5.00
N THR A 18 -2.75 -33.38 6.28
CA THR A 18 -1.41 -33.48 6.88
C THR A 18 -1.39 -34.44 8.06
N TYR A 19 -0.23 -34.60 8.72
CA TYR A 19 -0.11 -35.42 9.92
C TYR A 19 -0.30 -34.57 11.18
N LYS A 20 -0.97 -35.12 12.19
CA LYS A 20 -1.10 -34.48 13.51
C LYS A 20 0.28 -34.09 14.09
N ALA A 21 1.31 -34.91 13.87
CA ALA A 21 2.69 -34.62 14.27
C ALA A 21 3.29 -33.39 13.58
N THR A 22 2.93 -33.11 12.32
CA THR A 22 3.39 -31.91 11.60
C THR A 22 2.95 -30.64 12.32
N LEU A 23 1.70 -30.59 12.78
CA LEU A 23 1.14 -29.43 13.49
C LEU A 23 1.75 -29.22 14.88
N LYS A 24 2.40 -30.25 15.44
CA LYS A 24 3.09 -30.17 16.75
C LYS A 24 4.52 -29.63 16.65
N LYS A 25 5.09 -29.54 15.45
CA LYS A 25 6.47 -29.02 15.25
C LYS A 25 6.64 -27.56 15.69
N ILE A 26 5.59 -26.75 15.57
CA ILE A 26 5.59 -25.35 15.99
C ILE A 26 4.57 -25.21 17.14
N PRO A 27 5.01 -25.27 18.40
CA PRO A 27 4.14 -25.25 19.56
C PRO A 27 3.51 -23.88 19.78
N ALA A 28 2.53 -23.81 20.68
CA ALA A 28 1.83 -22.59 21.07
C ALA A 28 1.04 -21.87 19.94
N THR A 29 0.90 -22.50 18.79
CA THR A 29 0.09 -22.02 17.66
C THR A 29 -1.33 -22.58 17.69
N ARG A 30 -2.27 -21.98 16.94
CA ARG A 30 -3.66 -22.47 16.85
C ARG A 30 -3.73 -23.93 16.38
N LEU A 31 -2.97 -24.27 15.34
CA LEU A 31 -2.95 -25.63 14.78
C LEU A 31 -2.32 -26.65 15.73
N SER A 32 -1.36 -26.23 16.56
CA SER A 32 -0.76 -27.13 17.57
C SER A 32 -1.73 -27.50 18.69
N ARG A 33 -2.81 -26.73 18.88
CA ARG A 33 -3.79 -26.89 19.97
C ARG A 33 -5.13 -27.48 19.50
N LEU A 34 -5.21 -28.02 18.28
CA LEU A 34 -6.43 -28.65 17.79
C LEU A 34 -6.86 -29.84 18.66
N THR A 35 -8.15 -29.86 19.00
CA THR A 35 -8.84 -30.95 19.70
C THR A 35 -10.24 -31.12 19.12
N GLU A 36 -10.79 -32.33 19.21
CA GLU A 36 -12.14 -32.64 18.72
C GLU A 36 -13.26 -31.94 19.52
N ALA A 37 -12.91 -31.34 20.67
CA ALA A 37 -13.82 -30.53 21.48
C ALA A 37 -14.00 -29.10 20.95
N LEU A 38 -13.22 -28.69 19.95
CA LEU A 38 -13.34 -27.35 19.37
C LEU A 38 -14.61 -27.24 18.51
N ALA A 39 -15.27 -26.07 18.59
CA ALA A 39 -16.51 -25.80 17.87
C ALA A 39 -16.37 -25.87 16.33
N ASN A 40 -15.15 -25.81 15.81
CA ASN A 40 -14.86 -25.85 14.39
C ASN A 40 -14.49 -27.25 13.87
N TYR A 41 -14.62 -28.29 14.70
CA TYR A 41 -14.48 -29.69 14.29
C TYR A 41 -15.83 -30.27 13.84
N ASP A 42 -15.87 -30.86 12.65
CA ASP A 42 -17.00 -31.61 12.12
C ASP A 42 -16.77 -33.12 12.35
N PRO A 43 -17.54 -33.77 13.25
CA PRO A 43 -17.36 -35.19 13.56
C PRO A 43 -17.89 -36.12 12.45
N ILE A 44 -18.75 -35.63 11.56
CA ILE A 44 -19.32 -36.44 10.47
C ILE A 44 -18.27 -36.57 9.36
N LEU A 45 -17.66 -35.44 8.98
CA LEU A 45 -16.62 -35.40 7.95
C LEU A 45 -15.21 -35.66 8.50
N ASN A 46 -15.05 -35.67 9.82
CA ASN A 46 -13.77 -35.78 10.52
C ASN A 46 -12.75 -34.72 10.04
N GLU A 47 -13.20 -33.47 9.94
CA GLU A 47 -12.38 -32.35 9.48
C GLU A 47 -12.55 -31.11 10.35
N TYR A 48 -11.55 -30.22 10.34
CA TYR A 48 -11.64 -28.92 10.99
C TYR A 48 -11.93 -27.86 9.94
N PHE A 49 -12.99 -27.07 10.13
CA PHE A 49 -13.34 -25.97 9.23
C PHE A 49 -12.78 -24.63 9.74
N PHE A 50 -12.26 -23.83 8.81
CA PHE A 50 -11.82 -22.46 9.06
C PHE A 50 -12.25 -21.57 7.90
N ASP A 51 -13.05 -20.55 8.19
CA ASP A 51 -13.49 -19.58 7.18
C ASP A 51 -12.40 -18.50 6.97
N ARG A 52 -11.28 -18.90 6.38
CA ARG A 52 -10.09 -18.06 6.12
C ARG A 52 -9.52 -18.34 4.73
N HIS A 53 -8.86 -17.37 4.12
CA HIS A 53 -7.44 -17.48 3.71
C HIS A 53 -6.86 -18.69 2.93
N PRO A 54 -7.50 -19.47 2.03
CA PRO A 54 -6.92 -20.75 1.57
C PRO A 54 -5.54 -20.61 0.91
N GLY A 55 -5.36 -19.59 0.06
CA GLY A 55 -4.09 -19.36 -0.64
C GLY A 55 -2.92 -19.04 0.32
N VAL A 56 -3.20 -18.41 1.45
CA VAL A 56 -2.18 -18.07 2.46
C VAL A 56 -1.92 -19.28 3.34
N PHE A 57 -2.98 -20.02 3.68
CA PHE A 57 -2.89 -21.23 4.48
C PHE A 57 -1.91 -22.27 3.90
N ALA A 58 -1.79 -22.36 2.57
CA ALA A 58 -0.79 -23.21 1.93
C ALA A 58 0.65 -22.90 2.40
N GLN A 59 1.01 -21.62 2.55
CA GLN A 59 2.33 -21.23 3.05
C GLN A 59 2.49 -21.50 4.53
N ILE A 60 1.42 -21.28 5.30
CA ILE A 60 1.37 -21.57 6.73
C ILE A 60 1.60 -23.06 6.97
N LEU A 61 0.91 -23.93 6.25
CA LEU A 61 1.09 -25.37 6.37
C LEU A 61 2.49 -25.82 5.93
N ASN A 62 3.06 -25.17 4.90
CA ASN A 62 4.44 -25.43 4.50
C ASN A 62 5.45 -25.03 5.59
N TYR A 63 5.19 -23.96 6.36
CA TYR A 63 6.03 -23.59 7.49
C TYR A 63 6.10 -24.70 8.54
N TYR A 64 4.98 -25.35 8.89
CA TYR A 64 5.00 -26.54 9.76
C TYR A 64 5.78 -27.72 9.16
N ARG A 65 5.81 -27.85 7.84
CA ARG A 65 6.54 -28.95 7.17
C ARG A 65 8.04 -28.72 7.16
N THR A 66 8.47 -27.53 6.74
CA THR A 66 9.88 -27.19 6.45
C THR A 66 10.59 -26.47 7.58
N GLY A 67 9.85 -25.81 8.48
CA GLY A 67 10.41 -24.89 9.48
C GLY A 67 10.85 -23.54 8.90
N LYS A 68 10.52 -23.24 7.64
CA LYS A 68 10.86 -21.97 6.96
C LYS A 68 9.59 -21.24 6.53
N LEU A 69 9.42 -19.99 6.97
CA LEU A 69 8.24 -19.20 6.67
C LEU A 69 8.50 -18.29 5.46
N HIS A 70 7.92 -18.64 4.31
CA HIS A 70 8.04 -17.85 3.09
C HIS A 70 6.80 -17.01 2.81
N TYR A 71 7.04 -15.80 2.30
CA TYR A 71 5.99 -14.88 1.89
C TYR A 71 5.37 -15.29 0.54
N PRO A 72 4.04 -15.43 0.44
CA PRO A 72 3.35 -15.66 -0.82
C PRO A 72 3.33 -14.41 -1.72
N THR A 73 3.79 -14.54 -2.96
CA THR A 73 3.92 -13.41 -3.92
C THR A 73 2.60 -12.90 -4.49
N ASN A 74 1.50 -13.63 -4.29
CA ASN A 74 0.17 -13.33 -4.84
C ASN A 74 -0.78 -12.64 -3.86
N VAL A 75 -0.29 -12.22 -2.69
CA VAL A 75 -1.05 -11.48 -1.67
C VAL A 75 -0.25 -10.26 -1.21
N CYS A 76 -0.89 -9.36 -0.46
CA CYS A 76 -0.21 -8.21 0.14
C CYS A 76 0.28 -8.51 1.57
N GLY A 77 1.29 -7.76 2.01
CA GLY A 77 1.90 -7.87 3.34
C GLY A 77 0.88 -7.86 4.49
N PRO A 78 -0.02 -6.86 4.57
CA PRO A 78 -1.01 -6.77 5.64
C PRO A 78 -1.96 -7.98 5.73
N LEU A 79 -2.43 -8.50 4.60
CA LEU A 79 -3.28 -9.69 4.58
C LEU A 79 -2.53 -10.92 5.10
N PHE A 80 -1.25 -11.04 4.75
CA PHE A 80 -0.41 -12.13 5.25
C PHE A 80 -0.18 -12.02 6.76
N GLU A 81 0.06 -10.82 7.28
CA GLU A 81 0.20 -10.56 8.72
C GLU A 81 -1.06 -10.91 9.50
N GLU A 82 -2.23 -10.51 9.01
CA GLU A 82 -3.53 -10.84 9.64
C GLU A 82 -3.73 -12.36 9.74
N GLU A 83 -3.38 -13.09 8.68
CA GLU A 83 -3.43 -14.55 8.71
C GLU A 83 -2.42 -15.12 9.72
N LEU A 84 -1.15 -14.68 9.70
CA LEU A 84 -0.16 -15.15 10.67
C LEU A 84 -0.63 -14.93 12.12
N GLU A 85 -1.18 -13.75 12.42
CA GLU A 85 -1.77 -13.44 13.72
C GLU A 85 -2.92 -14.40 14.05
N PHE A 86 -3.85 -14.63 13.11
CA PHE A 86 -4.94 -15.58 13.30
C PHE A 86 -4.43 -16.99 13.65
N TRP A 87 -3.40 -17.49 12.95
CA TRP A 87 -2.83 -18.82 13.17
C TRP A 87 -1.88 -18.88 14.39
N GLY A 88 -1.55 -17.72 14.97
CA GLY A 88 -0.67 -17.60 16.13
C GLY A 88 0.80 -17.78 15.78
N LEU A 89 1.22 -17.27 14.61
CA LEU A 89 2.58 -17.30 14.11
C LEU A 89 3.20 -15.90 14.16
N ASP A 90 4.48 -15.83 14.53
CA ASP A 90 5.23 -14.58 14.58
C ASP A 90 5.69 -14.15 13.17
N SER A 91 5.27 -12.98 12.73
CA SER A 91 5.63 -12.41 11.43
C SER A 91 7.12 -12.07 11.31
N ASN A 92 7.85 -11.97 12.42
CA ASN A 92 9.30 -11.77 12.38
C ASN A 92 10.08 -13.03 11.97
N GLN A 93 9.41 -14.19 11.88
CA GLN A 93 10.02 -15.46 11.46
C GLN A 93 10.08 -15.62 9.93
N VAL A 94 9.64 -14.62 9.16
CA VAL A 94 9.71 -14.65 7.69
C VAL A 94 11.18 -14.78 7.25
N GLU A 95 11.45 -15.66 6.30
CA GLU A 95 12.79 -15.91 5.80
C GLU A 95 13.37 -14.66 5.09
N PRO A 96 14.69 -14.40 5.19
CA PRO A 96 15.32 -13.21 4.60
C PRO A 96 15.10 -13.02 3.11
N CYS A 97 14.93 -14.10 2.34
CA CYS A 97 14.67 -14.02 0.89
C CYS A 97 13.33 -13.35 0.55
N CYS A 98 12.43 -13.21 1.52
CA CYS A 98 11.08 -12.65 1.35
C CYS A 98 10.94 -11.23 1.89
N TRP A 99 11.91 -10.73 2.68
CA TRP A 99 11.80 -9.45 3.40
C TRP A 99 11.53 -8.27 2.48
N SER A 100 12.24 -8.20 1.35
CA SER A 100 12.12 -7.10 0.39
C SER A 100 10.72 -6.95 -0.20
N THR A 101 9.98 -8.06 -0.35
CA THR A 101 8.60 -8.03 -0.89
C THR A 101 7.58 -7.85 0.23
N TYR A 102 7.83 -8.49 1.37
CA TYR A 102 6.98 -8.42 2.55
C TYR A 102 6.91 -7.01 3.15
N SER A 103 8.03 -6.28 3.23
CA SER A 103 8.09 -4.96 3.86
C SER A 103 7.60 -3.81 2.98
N ILE A 104 7.38 -4.03 1.67
CA ILE A 104 7.02 -2.96 0.70
C ILE A 104 5.85 -2.13 1.21
N HIS A 105 4.80 -2.76 1.73
CA HIS A 105 3.63 -2.04 2.18
C HIS A 105 3.98 -1.13 3.38
N ARG A 106 4.65 -1.65 4.40
CA ARG A 106 5.07 -0.88 5.58
C ARG A 106 6.02 0.25 5.22
N ASP A 107 6.97 -0.02 4.34
CA ASP A 107 7.96 0.94 3.89
C ASP A 107 7.27 2.05 3.08
N THR A 108 6.32 1.70 2.21
CA THR A 108 5.49 2.66 1.46
C THR A 108 4.66 3.52 2.40
N GLN A 109 3.98 2.94 3.39
CA GLN A 109 3.21 3.70 4.38
C GLN A 109 4.11 4.64 5.19
N THR A 110 5.31 4.19 5.54
CA THR A 110 6.29 5.01 6.25
C THR A 110 6.74 6.19 5.39
N THR A 111 7.06 5.95 4.12
CA THR A 111 7.44 7.02 3.18
C THR A 111 6.28 7.99 2.98
N LEU A 112 5.05 7.51 2.78
CA LEU A 112 3.87 8.36 2.64
C LEU A 112 3.64 9.23 3.89
N ALA A 113 3.78 8.66 5.08
CA ALA A 113 3.67 9.41 6.33
C ALA A 113 4.78 10.45 6.49
N ILE A 114 5.98 10.21 5.97
CA ILE A 114 7.06 11.21 5.93
C ILE A 114 6.69 12.33 4.96
N LEU A 115 6.21 12.01 3.77
CA LEU A 115 5.79 13.01 2.78
C LEU A 115 4.66 13.89 3.32
N ASP A 116 3.64 13.30 3.94
CA ASP A 116 2.53 14.04 4.55
C ASP A 116 2.99 15.01 5.65
N LYS A 117 3.96 14.60 6.49
CA LYS A 117 4.57 15.50 7.47
C LYS A 117 5.32 16.65 6.83
N LEU A 118 6.08 16.38 5.76
CA LEU A 118 6.80 17.42 5.03
C LEU A 118 5.84 18.42 4.35
N ASP A 119 4.70 17.94 3.84
CA ASP A 119 3.66 18.79 3.24
C ASP A 119 2.93 19.64 4.28
N ILE A 120 2.73 19.12 5.50
CA ILE A 120 2.10 19.86 6.62
C ILE A 120 3.07 20.90 7.22
N ASP A 121 4.36 20.56 7.33
CA ASP A 121 5.41 21.45 7.84
C ASP A 121 5.85 22.50 6.80
N ALA A 122 5.39 22.38 5.55
CA ALA A 122 5.46 23.45 4.56
C ALA A 122 4.46 24.57 4.92
N GLU A 123 4.71 25.26 6.03
CA GLU A 123 4.12 26.58 6.25
C GLU A 123 4.38 27.43 5.00
N LYS A 124 3.39 28.23 4.60
CA LYS A 124 3.57 29.14 3.47
C LYS A 124 4.84 29.97 3.73
N PRO A 125 5.82 29.95 2.81
CA PRO A 125 7.08 30.63 3.05
C PRO A 125 6.81 32.10 3.39
N THR A 126 7.47 32.58 4.42
CA THR A 126 7.36 33.97 4.86
C THR A 126 7.82 34.92 3.74
N GLU A 127 7.39 36.18 3.77
CA GLU A 127 7.80 37.15 2.74
C GLU A 127 9.32 37.30 2.64
N GLU A 128 10.04 37.11 3.74
CA GLU A 128 11.51 37.09 3.82
C GLU A 128 12.11 35.87 3.09
N GLU A 129 11.57 34.67 3.32
CA GLU A 129 12.02 33.45 2.63
C GLU A 129 11.72 33.49 1.13
N ILE A 130 10.59 34.08 0.75
CA ILE A 130 10.25 34.35 -0.64
C ILE A 130 11.28 35.32 -1.24
N ALA A 131 11.63 36.40 -0.54
CA ALA A 131 12.66 37.35 -0.99
C ALA A 131 14.01 36.64 -1.17
N ARG A 132 14.40 35.76 -0.25
CA ARG A 132 15.60 34.90 -0.36
C ARG A 132 15.60 34.02 -1.60
N MET A 133 14.51 33.32 -1.86
CA MET A 133 14.38 32.44 -3.02
C MET A 133 14.63 33.16 -4.36
N PHE A 134 14.28 34.45 -4.44
CA PHE A 134 14.47 35.27 -5.64
C PHE A 134 15.71 36.18 -5.61
N GLY A 135 16.54 36.11 -4.56
CA GLY A 135 17.74 36.94 -4.40
C GLY A 135 17.44 38.42 -4.11
N TYR A 136 16.33 38.70 -3.42
CA TYR A 136 15.85 40.05 -3.08
C TYR A 136 16.00 40.36 -1.58
N GLU A 137 16.84 39.62 -0.85
CA GLU A 137 17.02 39.75 0.61
C GLU A 137 17.41 41.17 1.01
N ASP A 138 18.47 41.72 0.43
CA ASP A 138 18.97 43.05 0.73
C ASP A 138 17.89 44.12 0.48
N ALA A 139 17.20 44.03 -0.67
CA ALA A 139 16.13 44.97 -1.04
C ALA A 139 14.86 44.83 -0.20
N TYR A 140 14.61 43.66 0.39
CA TYR A 140 13.51 43.43 1.33
C TYR A 140 13.85 44.00 2.72
N LEU A 141 15.07 43.78 3.21
CA LEU A 141 15.56 44.33 4.48
C LEU A 141 15.64 45.86 4.47
N GLU A 142 15.97 46.45 3.32
CA GLU A 142 16.01 47.90 3.10
C GLU A 142 14.63 48.53 2.77
N ASP A 143 13.55 47.72 2.72
CA ASP A 143 12.20 48.08 2.25
C ASP A 143 12.18 48.83 0.90
N SER A 144 13.15 48.53 0.03
CA SER A 144 13.36 49.17 -1.26
C SER A 144 12.87 48.31 -2.43
N LEU A 145 11.96 47.35 -2.18
CA LEU A 145 11.45 46.43 -3.21
C LEU A 145 10.65 47.15 -4.30
N ASN A 146 11.07 46.95 -5.55
CA ASN A 146 10.38 47.46 -6.72
C ASN A 146 9.04 46.72 -6.97
N ALA A 147 8.11 47.36 -7.68
CA ALA A 147 6.79 46.79 -7.99
C ALA A 147 6.87 45.42 -8.70
N TRP A 148 7.86 45.24 -9.59
CA TRP A 148 8.10 43.94 -10.24
C TRP A 148 8.62 42.87 -9.27
N GLN A 149 9.49 43.22 -8.33
CA GLN A 149 10.02 42.28 -7.33
C GLN A 149 8.91 41.82 -6.36
N ARG A 150 7.92 42.67 -6.09
CA ARG A 150 6.72 42.29 -5.31
C ARG A 150 5.70 41.47 -6.12
N LEU A 151 5.63 41.68 -7.44
CA LEU A 151 4.68 41.00 -8.32
C LEU A 151 5.17 39.62 -8.78
N LYS A 152 6.45 39.48 -9.10
CA LYS A 152 7.06 38.27 -9.66
C LYS A 152 6.82 37.02 -8.79
N PRO A 153 6.99 37.03 -7.46
CA PRO A 153 6.71 35.86 -6.63
C PRO A 153 5.25 35.41 -6.67
N LYS A 154 4.31 36.36 -6.71
CA LYS A 154 2.86 36.09 -6.79
C LYS A 154 2.47 35.50 -8.15
N VAL A 155 3.12 35.95 -9.22
CA VAL A 155 2.94 35.37 -10.55
C VAL A 155 3.58 33.98 -10.60
N TRP A 156 4.76 33.79 -10.01
CA TRP A 156 5.42 32.49 -9.97
C TRP A 156 4.57 31.42 -9.27
N SER A 157 4.02 31.72 -8.09
CA SER A 157 3.18 30.76 -7.36
C SER A 157 1.90 30.37 -8.10
N LEU A 158 1.35 31.27 -8.92
CA LEU A 158 0.22 31.00 -9.81
C LEU A 158 0.56 30.00 -10.94
N PHE A 159 1.83 29.91 -11.33
CA PHE A 159 2.33 29.01 -12.39
C PHE A 159 2.81 27.68 -11.83
N ASP A 160 3.45 27.69 -10.66
CA ASP A 160 4.07 26.52 -10.04
C ASP A 160 3.04 25.60 -9.37
N GLU A 161 2.04 26.19 -8.68
CA GLU A 161 0.99 25.44 -7.99
C GLU A 161 -0.38 25.61 -8.67
N PRO A 162 -0.78 24.68 -9.55
CA PRO A 162 -2.03 24.78 -10.31
C PRO A 162 -3.28 24.79 -9.41
N TYR A 163 -3.19 24.28 -8.19
CA TYR A 163 -4.31 24.20 -7.24
C TYR A 163 -4.33 25.29 -6.16
N SER A 164 -3.34 26.20 -6.16
CA SER A 164 -3.13 27.20 -5.11
C SER A 164 -4.26 28.23 -4.98
N SER A 165 -4.95 28.54 -6.08
CA SER A 165 -5.93 29.63 -6.13
C SER A 165 -7.00 29.44 -7.19
N LEU A 166 -8.09 30.22 -7.10
CA LEU A 166 -9.13 30.26 -8.14
C LEU A 166 -8.55 30.67 -9.51
N GLY A 167 -7.60 31.61 -9.53
CA GLY A 167 -6.92 32.02 -10.75
C GLY A 167 -6.09 30.90 -11.38
N ALA A 168 -5.40 30.09 -10.56
CA ALA A 168 -4.64 28.93 -11.03
C ALA A 168 -5.58 27.89 -11.67
N LYS A 169 -6.74 27.61 -11.04
CA LYS A 169 -7.77 26.70 -11.57
C LYS A 169 -8.33 27.16 -12.92
N VAL A 170 -8.62 28.46 -13.09
CA VAL A 170 -9.07 29.02 -14.37
C VAL A 170 -8.01 28.84 -15.46
N ARG A 171 -6.74 29.05 -15.12
CA ARG A 171 -5.62 28.86 -16.04
C ARG A 171 -5.43 27.40 -16.45
N ILE A 172 -5.55 26.44 -15.53
CA ILE A 172 -5.57 25.00 -15.89
C ILE A 172 -6.68 24.77 -16.90
N PHE A 173 -7.91 25.19 -16.58
CA PHE A 173 -9.08 24.97 -17.43
C PHE A 173 -8.88 25.52 -18.86
N VAL A 174 -8.39 26.75 -19.00
CA VAL A 174 -8.09 27.35 -20.30
C VAL A 174 -7.00 26.56 -21.03
N SER A 175 -5.92 26.17 -20.34
CA SER A 175 -4.84 25.40 -20.97
C SER A 175 -5.29 24.01 -21.43
N THR A 176 -6.12 23.32 -20.63
CA THR A 176 -6.71 22.03 -21.01
C THR A 176 -7.68 22.18 -22.18
N LEU A 177 -8.49 23.23 -22.22
CA LEU A 177 -9.38 23.51 -23.35
C LEU A 177 -8.60 23.76 -24.65
N LEU A 178 -7.56 24.61 -24.60
CA LEU A 178 -6.73 24.88 -25.77
C LEU A 178 -6.04 23.61 -26.28
N PHE A 179 -5.43 22.85 -25.38
CA PHE A 179 -4.79 21.57 -25.74
C PHE A 179 -5.79 20.58 -26.34
N SER A 180 -6.99 20.46 -25.76
CA SER A 180 -8.04 19.62 -26.31
C SER A 180 -8.49 20.09 -27.69
N SER A 181 -8.62 21.40 -27.90
CA SER A 181 -9.02 21.95 -29.20
C SER A 181 -8.00 21.63 -30.29
N GLU A 182 -6.70 21.72 -30.00
CA GLU A 182 -5.63 21.37 -30.95
C GLU A 182 -5.56 19.87 -31.23
N VAL A 183 -5.72 19.02 -30.19
CA VAL A 183 -5.68 17.56 -30.34
C VAL A 183 -6.91 17.03 -31.08
N PHE A 184 -8.12 17.54 -30.79
CA PHE A 184 -9.37 17.04 -31.39
C PHE A 184 -9.69 17.65 -32.76
N HIS A 185 -9.08 18.79 -33.13
CA HIS A 185 -9.25 19.41 -34.45
C HIS A 185 -8.99 18.48 -35.64
N PRO A 186 -7.87 17.71 -35.69
CA PRO A 186 -7.61 16.77 -36.78
C PRO A 186 -8.59 15.58 -36.82
N TYR A 187 -9.07 15.11 -35.66
CA TYR A 187 -10.04 14.01 -35.61
C TYR A 187 -11.44 14.44 -36.05
N LEU A 188 -11.86 15.67 -35.71
CA LEU A 188 -13.10 16.24 -36.24
C LEU A 188 -13.04 16.41 -37.76
N TYR A 189 -11.88 16.84 -38.27
CA TYR A 189 -11.65 17.00 -39.71
C TYR A 189 -11.74 15.66 -40.45
N ILE A 190 -11.15 14.59 -39.92
CA ILE A 190 -11.26 13.24 -40.50
C ILE A 190 -12.71 12.73 -40.46
N PHE A 191 -13.43 12.94 -39.36
CA PHE A 191 -14.82 12.46 -39.21
C PHE A 191 -15.82 13.20 -40.11
N ILE A 192 -15.55 14.46 -40.46
CA ILE A 192 -16.38 15.27 -41.37
C ILE A 192 -16.05 14.98 -42.84
N TYR A 193 -14.78 14.73 -43.17
CA TYR A 193 -14.35 14.55 -44.57
C TYR A 193 -14.31 13.10 -45.08
N TYR A 194 -14.37 12.10 -44.19
CA TYR A 194 -14.42 10.66 -44.56
C TYR A 194 -15.79 10.01 -44.31
N LYS A 195 -16.87 10.80 -44.32
CA LYS A 195 -18.26 10.32 -44.35
C LYS A 195 -18.94 10.76 -45.64
#